data_AF-A0A519H143-F1
#
_entry.id   AF-A0A519H143-F1
#
_cell.length_a   1.000
_cell.length_b   1.000
_cell.length_c   1.000
_cell.angle_alpha   90.00
_cell.angle_beta   90.00
_cell.angle_gamma   90.00
#
_symmetry.space_group_name_H-M   'P 1'
#
loop_
_entity.id
_entity.type
_entity.pdbx_description
1 polymer ?
#
loop_
_entity_poly.entity_id
_entity_poly.type
_entity_poly.pdbx_seq_one_letter_code
_entity_poly.pdbx_strand_id
1 'polypeptide(L)'
;MKNNKTPAGKRPAKNDDQPLIDDIRLLGRILGDVIREQEGEPTYALVEKIRTLSVAFRRDADHGADRALKNLLKGLSAAETVRVIRAFTYFSHLANLAEDRHQIRRRTDIDRAGESVDGSLQTALARIRKAGIAPAAVVESLARSYVSPVLTAHPTEVQRKSILDAERGIAQLITQRDEIRQRQQLFAGRKDALTPIEL
;
A
#
# COMPACT_ATOMS: atom_id res chain seq x y z
N MET A 1 45.15 20.99 7.07
CA MET A 1 44.36 21.04 5.82
C MET A 1 43.01 20.40 6.10
N LYS A 2 41.93 21.18 6.01
CA LYS A 2 40.58 20.78 6.46
C LYS A 2 39.91 19.87 5.44
N ASN A 3 39.44 18.72 5.93
CA ASN A 3 38.57 17.77 5.24
C ASN A 3 37.32 18.47 4.71
N ASN A 4 37.02 18.29 3.41
CA ASN A 4 35.69 18.59 2.88
C ASN A 4 35.19 17.37 2.08
N LYS A 5 34.71 16.36 2.79
CA LYS A 5 33.80 15.37 2.22
C LYS A 5 32.41 15.96 2.35
N THR A 6 31.92 16.53 1.25
CA THR A 6 30.52 16.89 1.07
C THR A 6 29.65 15.69 1.46
N PRO A 7 28.74 15.80 2.43
CA PRO A 7 27.80 14.72 2.69
C PRO A 7 26.91 14.60 1.46
N ALA A 8 26.87 13.40 0.87
CA ALA A 8 25.91 13.06 -0.17
C ALA A 8 24.51 13.46 0.30
N GLY A 9 23.90 14.41 -0.41
CA GLY A 9 22.58 14.93 -0.06
C GLY A 9 21.59 13.78 0.02
N LYS A 10 20.96 13.61 1.19
CA LYS A 10 19.70 12.87 1.30
C LYS A 10 18.72 13.53 0.33
N ARG A 11 18.45 12.88 -0.80
CA ARG A 11 17.28 13.22 -1.61
C ARG A 11 16.07 13.19 -0.67
N PRO A 12 15.27 14.26 -0.57
CA PRO A 12 14.06 14.20 0.23
C PRO A 12 13.16 13.14 -0.40
N ALA A 13 12.68 12.20 0.40
CA ALA A 13 11.70 11.17 0.03
C ALA A 13 10.34 11.83 -0.26
N LYS A 14 10.28 12.70 -1.27
CA LYS A 14 9.12 13.54 -1.55
C LYS A 14 8.49 13.09 -2.87
N ASN A 15 7.29 12.53 -2.74
CA ASN A 15 6.26 12.28 -3.75
C ASN A 15 6.56 11.22 -4.83
N ASP A 16 6.31 9.95 -4.51
CA ASP A 16 5.63 9.10 -5.50
C ASP A 16 4.62 8.16 -4.83
N ASP A 17 3.79 8.72 -3.94
CA ASP A 17 2.65 7.98 -3.37
C ASP A 17 1.46 7.95 -4.35
N GLN A 18 1.60 8.55 -5.55
CA GLN A 18 0.53 8.61 -6.53
C GLN A 18 0.03 7.21 -6.94
N PRO A 19 0.92 6.22 -7.20
CA PRO A 19 0.48 4.86 -7.47
C PRO A 19 -0.31 4.23 -6.31
N LEU A 20 0.04 4.54 -5.05
CA LEU A 20 -0.73 4.09 -3.88
C LEU A 20 -2.12 4.75 -3.86
N ILE A 21 -2.18 6.07 -4.05
CA ILE A 21 -3.44 6.81 -4.08
C ILE A 21 -4.35 6.28 -5.19
N ASP A 22 -3.79 5.98 -6.36
CA ASP A 22 -4.55 5.44 -7.49
C ASP A 22 -5.11 4.05 -7.21
N ASP A 23 -4.37 3.19 -6.51
CA ASP A 23 -4.83 1.87 -6.11
C ASP A 23 -5.92 1.96 -5.03
N ILE A 24 -5.75 2.82 -4.01
CA ILE A 24 -6.79 3.08 -3.00
C ILE A 24 -8.08 3.59 -3.68
N ARG A 25 -7.96 4.52 -4.64
CA ARG A 25 -9.11 5.04 -5.38
C ARG A 25 -9.77 4.00 -6.28
N LEU A 26 -8.99 3.13 -6.91
CA LEU A 26 -9.55 2.04 -7.72
C LEU A 26 -10.34 1.08 -6.84
N LEU A 27 -9.71 0.57 -5.78
CA LEU A 27 -10.33 -0.40 -4.88
C LEU A 27 -11.55 0.19 -4.16
N GLY A 28 -11.46 1.45 -3.74
CA GLY A 28 -12.58 2.18 -3.13
C GLY A 28 -13.77 2.34 -4.08
N ARG A 29 -13.53 2.63 -5.36
CA ARG A 29 -14.61 2.69 -6.37
C ARG A 29 -15.27 1.34 -6.58
N ILE A 30 -14.47 0.27 -6.77
CA ILE A 30 -14.99 -1.08 -6.94
C ILE A 30 -15.82 -1.50 -5.72
N LEU A 31 -15.32 -1.22 -4.50
CA LEU A 31 -16.08 -1.50 -3.29
C LEU A 31 -17.40 -0.71 -3.24
N GLY A 32 -17.38 0.56 -3.63
CA GLY A 32 -18.59 1.39 -3.73
C GLY A 32 -19.63 0.80 -4.68
N ASP A 33 -19.18 0.33 -5.85
CA ASP A 33 -20.05 -0.32 -6.84
C ASP A 33 -20.63 -1.64 -6.30
N VAL A 34 -19.83 -2.45 -5.62
CA VAL A 34 -20.30 -3.67 -4.95
C VAL A 34 -21.31 -3.35 -3.84
N ILE A 35 -21.08 -2.32 -3.03
CA ILE A 35 -22.04 -1.91 -1.98
C ILE A 35 -23.37 -1.49 -2.62
N ARG A 36 -23.33 -0.74 -3.73
CA ARG A 36 -24.53 -0.33 -4.45
C ARG A 36 -25.30 -1.53 -5.00
N GLU A 37 -24.60 -2.50 -5.57
CA GLU A 37 -25.20 -3.71 -6.14
C GLU A 37 -25.81 -4.61 -5.06
N GLN A 38 -25.10 -4.82 -3.95
CA GLN A 38 -25.48 -5.82 -2.93
C GLN A 38 -26.41 -5.27 -1.84
N GLU A 39 -26.25 -4.01 -1.44
CA GLU A 39 -26.98 -3.39 -0.32
C GLU A 39 -27.82 -2.17 -0.75
N GLY A 40 -27.78 -1.81 -2.03
CA GLY A 40 -28.56 -0.73 -2.63
C GLY A 40 -27.96 0.67 -2.49
N GLU A 41 -28.48 1.58 -3.30
CA GLU A 41 -28.09 3.01 -3.31
C GLU A 41 -28.22 3.71 -1.94
N PRO A 42 -29.25 3.47 -1.11
CA PRO A 42 -29.35 4.13 0.19
C PRO A 42 -28.19 3.81 1.13
N THR A 43 -27.74 2.54 1.14
CA THR A 43 -26.60 2.10 1.96
C THR A 43 -25.31 2.73 1.47
N TYR A 44 -25.09 2.75 0.15
CA TYR A 44 -23.94 3.42 -0.46
C TYR A 44 -23.89 4.91 -0.10
N ALA A 45 -25.01 5.61 -0.28
CA ALA A 45 -25.11 7.05 0.03
C ALA A 45 -24.83 7.34 1.51
N LEU A 46 -25.30 6.47 2.42
CA LEU A 46 -25.01 6.57 3.84
C LEU A 46 -23.51 6.44 4.14
N VAL A 47 -22.86 5.41 3.59
CA VAL A 47 -21.41 5.18 3.76
C VAL A 47 -20.60 6.36 3.21
N GLU A 48 -20.95 6.87 2.03
CA GLU A 48 -20.28 8.02 1.42
C GLU A 48 -20.48 9.32 2.21
N LYS A 49 -21.67 9.52 2.77
CA LYS A 49 -21.96 10.67 3.64
C LYS A 49 -21.10 10.63 4.90
N ILE A 50 -21.01 9.46 5.55
CA ILE A 50 -20.14 9.27 6.72
C ILE A 50 -18.67 9.54 6.34
N ARG A 51 -18.18 8.97 5.23
CA ARG A 51 -16.81 9.16 4.74
C ARG A 51 -16.50 10.64 4.52
N THR A 52 -17.39 11.36 3.84
CA THR A 52 -17.21 12.78 3.50
C THR A 52 -17.14 13.65 4.75
N LEU A 53 -18.04 13.44 5.71
CA LEU A 53 -18.03 14.16 6.98
C LEU A 53 -16.77 13.86 7.81
N SER A 54 -16.32 12.60 7.84
CA SER A 54 -15.09 12.22 8.54
C SER A 54 -13.85 12.88 7.93
N VAL A 55 -13.78 12.98 6.59
CA VAL A 55 -12.65 13.65 5.90
C VAL A 55 -12.67 15.15 6.15
N ALA A 56 -13.83 15.81 6.04
CA ALA A 56 -13.96 17.25 6.28
C ALA A 56 -13.52 17.63 7.70
N PHE A 57 -13.98 16.87 8.71
CA PHE A 57 -13.55 17.08 10.09
C PHE A 57 -12.03 16.90 10.25
N ARG A 58 -11.45 15.82 9.71
CA ARG A 58 -10.02 15.51 9.89
C ARG A 58 -9.10 16.48 9.17
N ARG A 59 -9.51 16.98 7.99
CA ARG A 59 -8.67 17.85 7.16
C ARG A 59 -8.80 19.32 7.52
N ASP A 60 -10.03 19.79 7.76
CA ASP A 60 -10.34 21.22 7.85
C ASP A 60 -10.74 21.65 9.29
N ALA A 61 -10.65 20.73 10.26
CA ALA A 61 -11.09 20.92 11.64
C ALA A 61 -12.53 21.42 11.76
N ASP A 62 -13.39 21.05 10.79
CA ASP A 62 -14.77 21.51 10.72
C ASP A 62 -15.62 20.90 11.86
N HIS A 63 -15.82 21.70 12.91
CA HIS A 63 -16.66 21.32 14.05
C HIS A 63 -18.15 21.18 13.70
N GLY A 64 -18.61 21.77 12.59
CA GLY A 64 -19.95 21.54 12.04
C GLY A 64 -20.09 20.14 11.47
N ALA A 65 -19.09 19.69 10.69
CA ALA A 65 -19.03 18.33 10.18
C ALA A 65 -18.96 17.28 11.30
N ASP A 66 -18.20 17.54 12.38
CA ASP A 66 -18.16 16.66 13.57
C ASP A 66 -19.53 16.50 14.24
N ARG A 67 -20.26 17.61 14.45
CA ARG A 67 -21.62 17.55 15.01
C ARG A 67 -22.57 16.78 14.10
N ALA A 68 -22.51 17.03 12.79
CA ALA A 68 -23.33 16.34 11.81
C ALA A 68 -23.03 14.83 11.78
N LEU A 69 -21.75 14.45 11.83
CA LEU A 69 -21.32 13.06 11.89
C LEU A 69 -21.82 12.37 13.16
N LYS A 70 -21.65 13.00 14.32
CA LYS A 70 -22.14 12.46 15.60
C LYS A 70 -23.64 12.27 15.61
N ASN A 71 -24.41 13.21 15.09
CA ASN A 71 -25.86 13.10 15.00
C ASN A 71 -26.29 11.98 14.04
N LEU A 72 -25.62 11.87 12.88
CA LEU A 72 -25.88 10.79 11.92
C LEU A 72 -25.62 9.42 12.54
N LEU A 73 -24.48 9.24 13.22
CA LEU A 73 -24.11 7.96 13.86
C LEU A 73 -25.06 7.59 15.00
N LYS A 74 -25.54 8.56 15.79
CA LYS A 74 -26.54 8.33 16.85
C LYS A 74 -27.91 7.91 16.31
N GLY A 75 -28.23 8.32 15.08
CA GLY A 75 -29.51 8.03 14.43
C GLY A 75 -29.57 6.71 13.67
N LEU A 76 -28.46 5.97 13.57
CA LEU A 76 -28.42 4.71 12.83
C LEU A 76 -29.21 3.62 13.55
N SER A 77 -30.02 2.88 12.78
CA SER A 77 -30.55 1.60 13.26
C SER A 77 -29.42 0.58 13.45
N ALA A 78 -29.70 -0.49 14.20
CA ALA A 78 -28.74 -1.58 14.39
C ALA A 78 -28.32 -2.22 13.04
N ALA A 79 -29.27 -2.38 12.11
CA ALA A 79 -28.99 -2.97 10.79
C ALA A 79 -28.08 -2.07 9.94
N GLU A 80 -28.36 -0.76 9.89
CA GLU A 80 -27.51 0.21 9.19
C GLU A 80 -26.11 0.28 9.81
N THR A 81 -26.03 0.27 11.15
CA THR A 81 -24.76 0.24 11.88
C THR A 81 -23.89 -0.94 11.45
N VAL A 82 -24.46 -2.15 11.37
CA VAL A 82 -23.71 -3.35 10.93
C VAL A 82 -23.22 -3.21 9.48
N ARG A 83 -24.05 -2.70 8.56
CA ARG A 83 -23.67 -2.48 7.16
C ARG A 83 -22.54 -1.46 7.03
N VAL A 84 -22.66 -0.33 7.72
CA VAL A 84 -21.66 0.74 7.74
C VAL A 84 -20.33 0.23 8.29
N ILE A 85 -20.34 -0.46 9.44
CA ILE A 85 -19.12 -1.03 10.03
C ILE A 85 -18.45 -1.97 9.04
N ARG A 86 -19.19 -2.90 8.42
CA ARG A 86 -18.64 -3.83 7.43
C ARG A 86 -18.02 -3.11 6.24
N ALA A 87 -18.69 -2.09 5.69
CA ALA A 87 -18.16 -1.31 4.58
C ALA A 87 -16.82 -0.64 4.94
N PHE A 88 -16.73 -0.01 6.11
CA PHE A 88 -15.48 0.61 6.57
C PHE A 88 -14.39 -0.42 6.92
N THR A 89 -14.75 -1.59 7.46
CA THR A 89 -13.82 -2.71 7.66
C THR A 89 -13.21 -3.13 6.32
N TYR A 90 -14.01 -3.37 5.29
CA TYR A 90 -13.50 -3.74 3.97
C TYR A 90 -12.69 -2.62 3.33
N PHE A 91 -13.10 -1.36 3.47
CA PHE A 91 -12.29 -0.23 3.01
C PHE A 91 -10.91 -0.22 3.68
N SER A 92 -10.84 -0.43 4.99
CA SER A 92 -9.57 -0.50 5.73
C SER A 92 -8.70 -1.66 5.25
N HIS A 93 -9.29 -2.84 5.02
CA HIS A 93 -8.56 -4.00 4.50
C HIS A 93 -7.97 -3.71 3.12
N LEU A 94 -8.75 -3.11 2.21
CA LEU A 94 -8.29 -2.76 0.86
C LEU A 94 -7.23 -1.65 0.87
N ALA A 95 -7.34 -0.68 1.78
CA ALA A 95 -6.32 0.36 1.95
C ALA A 95 -4.98 -0.23 2.42
N ASN A 96 -5.02 -1.12 3.43
CA ASN A 96 -3.83 -1.82 3.91
C ASN A 96 -3.20 -2.67 2.79
N LEU A 97 -4.03 -3.39 2.03
CA LEU A 97 -3.57 -4.17 0.88
C LEU A 97 -2.86 -3.28 -0.17
N ALA A 98 -3.43 -2.12 -0.50
CA ALA A 98 -2.82 -1.19 -1.44
C ALA A 98 -1.48 -0.65 -0.92
N GLU A 99 -1.39 -0.36 0.38
CA GLU A 99 -0.15 0.08 1.02
C GLU A 99 0.94 -1.01 0.96
N ASP A 100 0.62 -2.25 1.32
CA ASP A 100 1.54 -3.38 1.22
C ASP A 100 2.05 -3.58 -0.21
N ARG A 101 1.15 -3.49 -1.20
CA ARG A 101 1.52 -3.56 -2.62
C ARG A 101 2.44 -2.42 -3.03
N HIS A 102 2.17 -1.20 -2.58
CA HIS A 102 3.01 -0.05 -2.85
C HIS A 102 4.41 -0.20 -2.21
N GLN A 103 4.50 -0.72 -0.99
CA GLN A 103 5.78 -0.99 -0.33
C GLN A 103 6.62 -2.01 -1.13
N ILE A 104 6.00 -3.10 -1.60
CA ILE A 104 6.66 -4.09 -2.46
C ILE A 104 7.12 -3.45 -3.78
N ARG A 105 6.27 -2.61 -4.40
CA ARG A 105 6.58 -1.90 -5.66
C ARG A 105 7.83 -1.03 -5.48
N ARG A 106 7.84 -0.14 -4.48
CA ARG A 106 9.02 0.69 -4.19
C ARG A 106 10.26 -0.13 -3.92
N ARG A 107 10.13 -1.24 -3.19
CA ARG A 107 11.28 -2.10 -2.90
C ARG A 107 11.87 -2.69 -4.18
N THR A 108 11.01 -3.15 -5.08
CA THR A 108 11.41 -3.71 -6.38
C THR A 108 12.11 -2.67 -7.25
N ASP A 109 11.61 -1.42 -7.28
CA ASP A 109 12.18 -0.35 -8.09
C ASP A 109 13.58 0.07 -7.58
N ILE A 110 13.73 0.15 -6.25
CA ILE A 110 15.03 0.38 -5.60
C ILE A 110 16.02 -0.72 -5.97
N ASP A 111 15.61 -1.99 -5.83
CA ASP A 111 16.46 -3.14 -6.11
C ASP A 111 16.86 -3.17 -7.61
N ARG A 112 15.94 -2.79 -8.53
CA ARG A 112 16.21 -2.63 -9.98
C ARG A 112 17.15 -1.48 -10.31
N ALA A 113 17.06 -0.36 -9.59
CA ALA A 113 17.94 0.79 -9.76
C ALA A 113 19.36 0.54 -9.23
N GLY A 114 19.58 -0.58 -8.53
CA GLY A 114 20.85 -0.89 -7.87
C GLY A 114 21.17 0.06 -6.72
N GLU A 115 20.18 0.80 -6.21
CA GLU A 115 20.34 1.73 -5.12
C GLU A 115 20.47 0.97 -3.79
N SER A 116 21.56 1.22 -3.06
CA SER A 116 21.78 0.59 -1.76
C SER A 116 21.00 1.30 -0.66
N VAL A 117 19.95 0.65 -0.16
CA VAL A 117 19.15 1.17 0.98
C VAL A 117 19.74 0.69 2.30
N ASP A 118 19.71 1.57 3.31
CA ASP A 118 20.06 1.20 4.67
C ASP A 118 19.16 0.06 5.19
N GLY A 119 19.78 -0.94 5.81
CA GLY A 119 19.09 -2.17 6.24
C GLY A 119 18.98 -3.26 5.17
N SER A 120 19.44 -3.02 3.92
CA SER A 120 19.58 -4.10 2.92
C SER A 120 20.80 -4.98 3.18
N LEU A 121 20.73 -6.24 2.73
CA LEU A 121 21.86 -7.17 2.79
C LEU A 121 23.08 -6.64 2.01
N GLN A 122 22.86 -6.02 0.85
CA GLN A 122 23.92 -5.42 0.04
C GLN A 122 24.67 -4.32 0.81
N THR A 123 23.94 -3.40 1.45
CA THR A 123 24.54 -2.35 2.30
C THR A 123 25.30 -2.95 3.48
N ALA A 124 24.74 -3.97 4.13
CA ALA A 124 25.40 -4.65 5.24
C ALA A 124 26.73 -5.30 4.81
N LEU A 125 26.73 -6.05 3.70
CA LEU A 125 27.94 -6.67 3.14
C LEU A 125 28.98 -5.64 2.70
N ALA A 126 28.55 -4.51 2.11
CA ALA A 126 29.45 -3.42 1.75
C ALA A 126 30.12 -2.78 2.98
N ARG A 127 29.37 -2.59 4.08
CA ARG A 127 29.91 -2.09 5.36
C ARG A 127 30.91 -3.06 5.98
N ILE A 128 30.59 -4.35 6.00
CA ILE A 128 31.48 -5.42 6.50
C ILE A 128 32.79 -5.44 5.70
N ARG A 129 32.71 -5.35 4.37
CA ARG A 129 33.88 -5.28 3.49
C ARG A 129 34.72 -4.03 3.77
N LYS A 130 34.08 -2.87 3.92
CA LYS A 130 34.76 -1.60 4.24
C LYS A 130 35.46 -1.63 5.59
N ALA A 131 34.94 -2.39 6.54
CA ALA A 131 35.56 -2.62 7.85
C ALA A 131 36.76 -3.58 7.81
N GLY A 132 37.10 -4.15 6.64
CA GLY A 132 38.25 -5.05 6.48
C GLY A 132 38.01 -6.47 7.01
N ILE A 133 36.75 -6.86 7.25
CA ILE A 133 36.42 -8.20 7.75
C ILE A 133 36.58 -9.21 6.61
N ALA A 134 37.35 -10.27 6.85
CA ALA A 134 37.61 -11.32 5.88
C ALA A 134 36.33 -12.11 5.54
N PRO A 135 36.12 -12.52 4.27
CA PRO A 135 34.95 -13.31 3.87
C PRO A 135 34.76 -14.60 4.69
N ALA A 136 35.86 -15.28 5.05
CA ALA A 136 35.81 -16.50 5.85
C ALA A 136 35.15 -16.29 7.22
N ALA A 137 35.45 -15.16 7.89
CA ALA A 137 34.86 -14.82 9.18
C ALA A 137 33.35 -14.54 9.07
N VAL A 138 32.92 -13.94 7.95
CA VAL A 138 31.49 -13.71 7.67
C VAL A 138 30.76 -15.04 7.48
N VAL A 139 31.34 -15.95 6.70
CA VAL A 139 30.76 -17.29 6.46
C VAL A 139 30.66 -18.08 7.76
N GLU A 140 31.70 -18.08 8.59
CA GLU A 140 31.69 -18.76 9.89
C GLU A 140 30.61 -18.19 10.82
N SER A 141 30.46 -16.87 10.85
CA SER A 141 29.42 -16.19 11.64
C SER A 141 28.01 -16.55 11.16
N LEU A 142 27.76 -16.53 9.85
CA LEU A 142 26.47 -16.90 9.28
C LEU A 142 26.14 -18.38 9.50
N ALA A 143 27.14 -19.27 9.42
CA ALA A 143 26.97 -20.70 9.68
C ALA A 143 26.54 -21.01 11.13
N ARG A 144 26.81 -20.11 12.08
CA ARG A 144 26.40 -20.21 13.48
C ARG A 144 25.20 -19.32 13.82
N SER A 145 24.71 -18.53 12.86
CA SER A 145 23.59 -17.61 13.07
C SER A 145 22.26 -18.34 12.96
N TYR A 146 21.34 -18.02 13.86
CA TYR A 146 20.00 -18.59 13.88
C TYR A 146 18.95 -17.49 14.04
N VAL A 147 17.95 -17.50 13.18
CA VAL A 147 16.80 -16.59 13.24
C VAL A 147 15.55 -17.45 13.38
N SER A 148 14.83 -17.28 14.49
CA SER A 148 13.59 -18.00 14.77
C SER A 148 12.45 -17.02 14.99
N PRO A 149 11.68 -16.70 13.95
CA PRO A 149 10.47 -15.91 14.11
C PRO A 149 9.48 -16.67 15.00
N VAL A 150 9.08 -16.06 16.13
CA VAL A 150 8.03 -16.60 16.99
C VAL A 150 6.74 -15.89 16.63
N LEU A 151 5.81 -16.63 16.02
CA LEU A 151 4.48 -16.11 15.72
C LEU A 151 3.67 -16.11 17.01
N THR A 152 3.40 -14.92 17.53
CA THR A 152 2.46 -14.73 18.63
C THR A 152 1.09 -14.42 18.07
N ALA A 153 0.03 -14.93 18.70
CA ALA A 153 -1.31 -14.47 18.37
C ALA A 153 -1.42 -12.96 18.62
N HIS A 154 -1.90 -12.21 17.64
CA HIS A 154 -2.26 -10.81 17.88
C HIS A 154 -3.63 -10.78 18.59
N PRO A 155 -3.74 -10.19 19.80
CA PRO A 155 -4.90 -10.37 20.67
C PRO A 155 -6.23 -9.82 20.11
N THR A 156 -6.21 -9.08 19.01
CA THR A 156 -7.38 -8.38 18.47
C THR A 156 -7.71 -8.68 17.01
N GLU A 157 -6.87 -9.44 16.29
CA GLU A 157 -7.05 -9.66 14.84
C GLU A 157 -7.10 -11.15 14.50
N VAL A 158 -8.19 -11.81 14.90
CA VAL A 158 -8.54 -13.10 14.30
C VAL A 158 -9.22 -12.83 12.96
N GLN A 159 -8.43 -12.59 11.92
CA GLN A 159 -8.96 -12.53 10.55
C GLN A 159 -9.37 -13.94 10.09
N ARG A 160 -10.58 -14.06 9.53
CA ARG A 160 -11.06 -15.32 8.97
C ARG A 160 -10.21 -15.69 7.76
N LYS A 161 -9.83 -16.97 7.65
CA LYS A 161 -9.05 -17.49 6.52
C LYS A 161 -9.64 -17.11 5.15
N SER A 162 -10.96 -17.14 5.01
CA SER A 162 -11.65 -16.76 3.77
C SER A 162 -11.40 -15.31 3.36
N ILE A 163 -11.27 -14.38 4.32
CA ILE A 163 -10.98 -12.97 4.06
C ILE A 163 -9.54 -12.84 3.58
N LEU A 164 -8.60 -13.49 4.27
CA LEU A 164 -7.19 -13.53 3.87
C LEU A 164 -7.00 -14.09 2.46
N ASP A 165 -7.72 -15.15 2.12
CA ASP A 165 -7.63 -15.76 0.78
C ASP A 165 -8.20 -14.83 -0.30
N ALA A 166 -9.29 -14.10 -0.02
CA ALA A 166 -9.82 -13.09 -0.93
C ALA A 166 -8.85 -11.91 -1.10
N GLU A 167 -8.26 -11.40 -0.02
CA GLU A 167 -7.26 -10.32 -0.06
C GLU A 167 -6.03 -10.72 -0.89
N ARG A 168 -5.54 -11.95 -0.72
CA ARG A 168 -4.46 -12.50 -1.56
C ARG A 168 -4.84 -12.54 -3.04
N GLY A 169 -6.06 -12.95 -3.36
CA GLY A 169 -6.56 -12.93 -4.74
C GLY A 169 -6.57 -11.52 -5.34
N ILE A 170 -7.06 -10.53 -4.58
CA ILE A 170 -7.06 -9.12 -5.00
C ILE A 170 -5.62 -8.61 -5.18
N ALA A 171 -4.70 -8.94 -4.27
CA ALA A 171 -3.30 -8.55 -4.36
C ALA A 171 -2.62 -9.08 -5.64
N GLN A 172 -2.93 -10.32 -6.02
CA GLN A 172 -2.44 -10.92 -7.26
C GLN A 172 -2.99 -10.19 -8.49
N LEU A 173 -4.28 -9.85 -8.51
CA LEU A 173 -4.88 -9.09 -9.61
C LEU A 173 -4.30 -7.68 -9.77
N ILE A 174 -4.02 -6.99 -8.65
CA ILE A 174 -3.32 -5.69 -8.69
C ILE A 174 -1.92 -5.87 -9.30
N THR A 175 -1.21 -6.92 -8.92
CA THR A 175 0.14 -7.22 -9.46
C THR A 175 0.08 -7.47 -10.97
N GLN A 176 -0.86 -8.30 -11.43
CA GLN A 176 -1.04 -8.56 -12.86
C GLN A 176 -1.39 -7.29 -13.64
N ARG A 177 -2.25 -6.44 -13.08
CA ARG A 177 -2.59 -5.13 -13.66
C ARG A 177 -1.34 -4.24 -13.80
N ASP A 178 -0.47 -4.20 -12.80
CA ASP A 178 0.78 -3.44 -12.87
C ASP A 178 1.72 -3.98 -13.96
N GLU A 179 1.86 -5.30 -14.07
CA GLU A 179 2.68 -5.94 -15.11
C GLU A 179 2.16 -5.64 -16.52
N ILE A 180 0.83 -5.62 -16.71
CA ILE A 180 0.21 -5.23 -17.99
C ILE A 180 0.53 -3.77 -18.30
N ARG A 181 0.39 -2.86 -17.33
CA ARG A 181 0.70 -1.43 -17.51
C ARG A 181 2.18 -1.20 -17.82
N GLN A 182 3.08 -1.92 -17.13
CA GLN A 182 4.51 -1.83 -17.37
C GLN A 182 4.87 -2.33 -18.78
N ARG A 183 4.30 -3.47 -19.20
CA ARG A 183 4.46 -3.97 -20.58
C ARG A 183 3.95 -2.95 -21.60
N GLN A 184 2.75 -2.41 -21.40
CA GLN A 184 2.18 -1.40 -22.30
C GLN A 184 3.13 -0.20 -22.45
N GLN A 185 3.71 0.31 -21.36
CA GLN A 185 4.67 1.42 -21.41
C GLN A 185 5.95 1.06 -22.19
N LEU A 186 6.45 -0.17 -22.03
CA LEU A 186 7.62 -0.64 -22.78
C LEU A 186 7.35 -0.73 -24.30
N PHE A 187 6.13 -1.10 -24.70
CA PHE A 187 5.74 -1.21 -26.11
C PHE A 187 5.24 0.12 -26.71
N ALA A 188 4.68 1.02 -25.92
CA ALA A 188 4.20 2.33 -26.38
C ALA A 188 5.31 3.23 -26.97
N GLY A 189 6.59 2.94 -26.66
CA GLY A 189 7.76 3.61 -27.26
C GLY A 189 8.21 3.07 -28.62
N ARG A 190 7.66 1.94 -29.10
CA ARG A 190 7.95 1.38 -30.43
C ARG A 190 6.67 1.36 -31.25
N LYS A 191 6.59 2.16 -32.32
CA LYS A 191 5.61 1.93 -33.39
C LYS A 191 5.86 0.51 -33.92
N ASP A 192 4.93 -0.40 -33.67
CA ASP A 192 4.94 -1.76 -34.21
C ASP A 192 4.23 -1.78 -35.58
N ALA A 193 4.45 -2.82 -36.38
CA ALA A 193 3.88 -2.99 -37.72
C ALA A 193 2.34 -2.99 -37.76
N LEU A 194 1.68 -3.01 -36.60
CA LEU A 194 0.23 -2.94 -36.43
C LEU A 194 -0.28 -1.56 -35.99
N THR A 195 0.58 -0.56 -35.83
CA THR A 195 0.13 0.82 -35.56
C THR A 195 -0.52 1.38 -36.83
N PRO A 196 -1.81 1.75 -36.84
CA PRO A 196 -2.43 2.33 -38.03
C PRO A 196 -1.67 3.57 -38.46
N ILE A 197 -1.28 3.63 -39.72
CA ILE A 197 -0.78 4.85 -40.35
C ILE A 197 -2.01 5.75 -40.47
N GLU A 198 -2.05 6.82 -39.66
CA GLU A 198 -3.02 7.89 -39.88
C GLU A 198 -2.74 8.49 -41.27
N LEU A 199 -3.73 8.38 -42.16
CA LEU A 199 -3.75 8.96 -43.52
C LEU A 199 -4.07 10.46 -43.46
#